data_AF-A0A3D3VSM9-F1
#
_entry.id   AF-A0A3D3VSM9-F1
#
_cell.length_a   1.000
_cell.length_b   1.000
_cell.length_c   1.000
_cell.angle_alpha   90.00
_cell.angle_beta   90.00
_cell.angle_gamma   90.00
#
_symmetry.space_group_name_H-M   'P 1'
#
loop_
_entity.id
_entity.type
_entity.pdbx_description
1 polymer ?
#
loop_
_entity_poly.entity_id
_entity_poly.type
_entity_poly.pdbx_seq_one_letter_code
_entity_poly.pdbx_strand_id
1 'polypeptide(L)'
;HLGTNDLREVERRIAQGDEMASLVFRAMAYQVAREIGSRAAILSGEVDAVVLTGGLAFSEQFVKDISQRVAFIAPVMVFPGEDEMKALAEGALRVLNGEEKAREYVKV
;
A
#
# COMPACT_ATOMS: atom_id res chain seq x y z
N HIS A 1 -0.25 -2.36 -20.06
CA HIS A 1 -1.39 -1.68 -19.39
C HIS A 1 -2.67 -2.42 -19.76
N LEU A 2 -3.61 -2.62 -18.83
CA LEU A 2 -4.80 -3.50 -19.01
C LEU A 2 -6.12 -2.76 -19.31
N GLY A 3 -6.10 -1.43 -19.33
CA GLY A 3 -7.28 -0.60 -19.62
C GLY A 3 -8.32 -0.56 -18.49
N THR A 4 -7.97 -1.01 -17.30
CA THR A 4 -8.81 -0.97 -16.10
C THR A 4 -7.95 -0.66 -14.87
N ASN A 5 -8.56 -0.04 -13.87
CA ASN A 5 -8.00 0.16 -12.54
C ASN A 5 -8.70 -0.71 -11.47
N ASP A 6 -9.67 -1.53 -11.85
CA ASP A 6 -10.35 -2.44 -10.93
C ASP A 6 -9.55 -3.74 -10.80
N LEU A 7 -8.90 -3.91 -9.64
CA LEU A 7 -8.10 -5.10 -9.36
C LEU A 7 -8.93 -6.40 -9.43
N ARG A 8 -10.20 -6.35 -9.00
CA ARG A 8 -11.09 -7.52 -8.99
C ARG A 8 -11.37 -7.99 -10.42
N GLU A 9 -11.48 -7.05 -11.35
CA GLU A 9 -11.62 -7.37 -12.77
C GLU A 9 -10.36 -8.05 -13.29
N VAL A 10 -9.18 -7.52 -12.95
CA VAL A 10 -7.88 -8.09 -13.34
C VAL A 10 -7.74 -9.51 -12.81
N GLU A 11 -8.04 -9.75 -11.54
CA GLU A 11 -7.99 -11.08 -10.92
C GLU A 11 -8.95 -12.07 -11.61
N ARG A 12 -10.16 -11.61 -11.98
CA ARG A 12 -11.09 -12.43 -12.76
C ARG A 12 -10.53 -12.80 -14.13
N ARG A 13 -9.87 -11.86 -14.84
CA ARG A 13 -9.21 -12.14 -16.14
C ARG A 13 -8.10 -13.18 -15.96
N ILE A 14 -7.30 -13.05 -14.90
CA ILE A 14 -6.23 -14.02 -14.56
C ILE A 14 -6.82 -15.41 -14.30
N ALA A 15 -7.91 -15.50 -13.52
CA ALA A 15 -8.59 -16.76 -13.25
C ALA A 15 -9.18 -17.41 -14.52
N GLN A 16 -9.48 -16.61 -15.55
CA GLN A 16 -9.93 -17.07 -16.86
C GLN A 16 -8.78 -17.41 -17.83
N GLY A 17 -7.52 -17.32 -17.38
CA GLY A 17 -6.35 -17.68 -18.18
C GLY A 17 -5.75 -16.54 -19.00
N ASP A 18 -6.08 -15.28 -18.72
CA ASP A 18 -5.45 -14.12 -19.38
C ASP A 18 -3.99 -13.97 -18.91
N GLU A 19 -3.06 -14.46 -19.73
CA GLU A 19 -1.62 -14.42 -19.45
C GLU A 19 -1.07 -12.99 -19.39
N MET A 20 -1.62 -12.07 -20.20
CA MET A 20 -1.19 -10.67 -20.21
C MET A 20 -1.63 -9.95 -18.94
N ALA A 21 -2.86 -10.21 -18.47
CA ALA A 21 -3.32 -9.74 -17.17
C ALA A 21 -2.42 -10.25 -16.04
N SER A 22 -2.08 -11.55 -16.06
CA SER A 22 -1.19 -12.16 -15.07
C SER A 22 0.22 -11.55 -15.09
N LEU A 23 0.78 -11.31 -16.27
CA LEU A 23 2.08 -10.68 -16.42
C LEU A 23 2.08 -9.26 -15.84
N VAL A 24 1.09 -8.44 -16.21
CA VAL A 24 1.01 -7.04 -15.77
C VAL A 24 0.74 -6.95 -14.26
N PHE A 25 -0.14 -7.80 -13.72
CA PHE A 25 -0.40 -7.88 -12.28
C PHE A 25 0.87 -8.21 -11.49
N ARG A 26 1.60 -9.25 -11.90
CA ARG A 26 2.87 -9.64 -11.26
C ARG A 26 3.94 -8.57 -11.41
N ALA A 27 4.00 -7.90 -12.55
CA ALA A 27 4.91 -6.78 -12.78
C ALA A 27 4.59 -5.58 -11.86
N MET A 28 3.31 -5.35 -11.54
CA MET A 28 2.90 -4.33 -10.58
C MET A 28 3.36 -4.69 -9.15
N ALA A 29 3.10 -5.94 -8.70
CA ALA A 29 3.57 -6.41 -7.40
C ALA A 29 5.10 -6.34 -7.29
N TYR A 30 5.82 -6.71 -8.35
CA TYR A 30 7.27 -6.59 -8.44
C TYR A 30 7.75 -5.14 -8.29
N GLN A 31 7.09 -4.18 -8.93
CA GLN A 31 7.45 -2.77 -8.78
C GLN A 31 7.23 -2.26 -7.36
N VAL A 32 6.10 -2.62 -6.73
CA VAL A 32 5.84 -2.27 -5.32
C VAL A 32 6.92 -2.85 -4.41
N ALA A 33 7.28 -4.13 -4.59
CA ALA A 33 8.35 -4.76 -3.82
C ALA A 33 9.71 -4.06 -4.01
N ARG A 34 10.04 -3.66 -5.25
CA ARG A 34 11.27 -2.89 -5.55
C ARG A 34 11.28 -1.55 -4.81
N GLU A 35 10.15 -0.85 -4.79
CA GLU A 35 10.06 0.42 -4.07
C GLU A 35 10.18 0.24 -2.55
N ILE A 36 9.60 -0.81 -1.98
CA ILE A 36 9.82 -1.16 -0.55
C ILE A 36 11.31 -1.40 -0.29
N GLY A 37 11.97 -2.19 -1.15
CA GLY A 37 13.41 -2.44 -1.05
C GLY A 37 14.25 -1.16 -1.17
N SER A 38 13.85 -0.22 -2.02
CA SER A 38 14.55 1.08 -2.16
C SER A 38 14.44 1.92 -0.89
N ARG A 39 13.29 1.87 -0.20
CA ARG A 39 13.07 2.57 1.08
C ARG A 39 13.86 1.97 2.22
N ALA A 40 14.09 0.65 2.23
CA ALA A 40 14.93 0.01 3.24
C ALA A 40 16.36 0.59 3.25
N ALA A 41 16.91 0.93 2.07
CA ALA A 41 18.23 1.57 1.97
C ALA A 41 18.26 2.98 2.59
N ILE A 42 17.16 3.73 2.52
CA ILE A 42 17.04 5.07 3.13
C ILE A 42 17.11 4.96 4.66
N LEU A 43 16.53 3.90 5.22
CA LEU A 43 16.52 3.60 6.64
C LEU A 43 17.77 2.81 7.08
N SER A 44 18.82 2.73 6.26
CA SER A 44 20.04 1.94 6.55
C SER A 44 19.76 0.47 6.87
N GLY A 45 18.65 -0.09 6.38
CA GLY A 45 18.19 -1.44 6.72
C GLY A 45 17.52 -1.58 8.10
N GLU A 46 17.46 -0.51 8.89
CA GLU A 46 16.79 -0.48 10.19
C GLU A 46 15.27 -0.30 9.98
N VAL A 47 14.61 -1.40 9.62
CA VAL A 47 13.17 -1.42 9.34
C VAL A 47 12.45 -2.29 10.37
N ASP A 48 11.57 -1.69 11.16
CA ASP A 48 10.79 -2.44 12.17
C ASP A 48 9.69 -3.30 11.52
N ALA A 49 9.03 -2.78 10.49
CA ALA A 49 7.97 -3.46 9.77
C ALA A 49 7.75 -2.87 8.37
N VAL A 50 7.23 -3.69 7.46
CA VAL A 50 6.65 -3.25 6.20
C VAL A 50 5.13 -3.32 6.32
N VAL A 51 4.45 -2.18 6.14
CA VAL A 51 2.99 -2.11 6.25
C VAL A 51 2.37 -2.05 4.84
N LEU A 52 1.52 -3.02 4.52
CA LEU A 52 0.71 -3.03 3.31
C LEU A 52 -0.72 -2.60 3.65
N THR A 53 -1.16 -1.48 3.11
CA THR A 53 -2.49 -0.89 3.32
C THR A 53 -3.10 -0.41 1.99
N GLY A 54 -4.25 0.26 2.04
CA GLY A 54 -5.00 0.70 0.86
C GLY A 54 -5.85 -0.41 0.23
N GLY A 55 -6.62 -0.05 -0.80
CA GLY A 55 -7.58 -0.96 -1.43
C GLY A 55 -6.96 -2.21 -2.07
N LEU A 56 -5.71 -2.15 -2.55
CA LEU A 56 -5.05 -3.32 -3.17
C LEU A 56 -4.65 -4.39 -2.14
N ALA A 57 -4.53 -4.04 -0.86
CA ALA A 57 -4.17 -4.97 0.20
C ALA A 57 -5.29 -5.99 0.52
N PHE A 58 -6.49 -5.83 -0.06
CA PHE A 58 -7.53 -6.87 -0.02
C PHE A 58 -7.22 -8.07 -0.93
N SER A 59 -6.33 -7.92 -1.93
CA SER A 59 -5.92 -9.04 -2.77
C SER A 59 -4.84 -9.86 -2.07
N GLU A 60 -5.21 -11.06 -1.61
CA GLU A 60 -4.28 -11.99 -0.98
C GLU A 60 -3.12 -12.36 -1.90
N GLN A 61 -3.39 -12.53 -3.20
CA GLN A 61 -2.36 -12.87 -4.18
C GLN A 61 -1.37 -11.71 -4.38
N PHE A 62 -1.88 -10.47 -4.46
CA PHE A 62 -1.03 -9.29 -4.59
C PHE A 62 -0.14 -9.10 -3.35
N VAL A 63 -0.74 -9.21 -2.16
CA VAL A 63 -0.03 -9.16 -0.87
C VAL A 63 1.04 -10.23 -0.79
N LYS A 64 0.72 -11.48 -1.18
CA LYS A 64 1.66 -12.60 -1.18
C LYS A 64 2.85 -12.35 -2.11
N ASP A 65 2.59 -11.91 -3.34
CA ASP A 65 3.64 -11.66 -4.34
C ASP A 65 4.62 -10.55 -3.92
N ILE A 66 4.14 -9.54 -3.17
CA ILE A 66 5.00 -8.52 -2.55
C ILE A 66 5.74 -9.10 -1.36
N SER A 67 5.01 -9.72 -0.42
CA SER A 67 5.54 -10.19 0.87
C SER A 67 6.70 -11.16 0.70
N GLN A 68 6.59 -12.11 -0.23
CA GLN A 68 7.66 -13.08 -0.52
C GLN A 68 8.98 -12.43 -0.94
N ARG A 69 8.95 -11.20 -1.46
CA ARG A 69 10.13 -10.46 -1.93
C ARG A 69 10.73 -9.57 -0.86
N VAL A 70 9.93 -9.09 0.08
CA VAL A 70 10.33 -8.05 1.04
C VAL A 70 10.41 -8.55 2.48
N ALA A 71 9.93 -9.76 2.77
CA ALA A 71 9.95 -10.33 4.11
C ALA A 71 11.35 -10.56 4.69
N PHE A 72 12.41 -10.55 3.85
CA PHE A 72 13.79 -10.58 4.33
C PHE A 72 14.22 -9.25 4.98
N ILE A 73 13.51 -8.16 4.71
CA ILE A 73 13.80 -6.81 5.22
C ILE A 73 13.26 -6.68 6.64
N ALA A 74 11.97 -6.99 6.84
CA ALA A 74 11.26 -6.87 8.11
C ALA A 74 9.94 -7.66 8.08
N PRO A 75 9.28 -7.89 9.24
CA PRO A 75 7.93 -8.43 9.29
C PRO A 75 6.95 -7.62 8.42
N VAL A 76 6.14 -8.32 7.62
CA VAL A 76 5.11 -7.70 6.77
C VAL A 76 3.78 -7.74 7.50
N MET A 77 3.20 -6.56 7.73
CA MET A 77 1.89 -6.39 8.36
C MET A 77 0.89 -5.90 7.31
N VAL A 78 -0.34 -6.41 7.36
CA VAL A 78 -1.36 -6.13 6.35
C VAL A 78 -2.58 -5.54 7.02
N PHE A 79 -2.94 -4.32 6.63
CA PHE A 79 -4.11 -3.58 7.12
C PHE A 79 -4.90 -3.07 5.91
N PRO A 80 -5.78 -3.91 5.33
CA PRO A 80 -6.52 -3.55 4.12
C PRO A 80 -7.46 -2.37 4.31
N GLY A 81 -7.61 -1.58 3.26
CA GLY A 81 -8.51 -0.42 3.26
C GLY A 81 -7.88 0.85 3.83
N GLU A 82 -8.73 1.84 4.04
CA GLU A 82 -8.36 3.20 4.41
C GLU A 82 -9.45 3.74 5.36
N ASP A 83 -9.03 4.46 6.41
CA ASP A 83 -9.93 5.05 7.41
C ASP A 83 -9.95 6.59 7.30
N GLU A 84 -10.02 7.12 6.08
CA GLU A 84 -9.81 8.55 5.79
C GLU A 84 -10.74 9.46 6.59
N MET A 85 -12.05 9.18 6.59
CA MET A 85 -13.05 10.01 7.27
C MET A 85 -12.84 10.01 8.79
N LYS A 86 -12.45 8.87 9.36
CA LYS A 86 -12.16 8.74 10.78
C LYS A 86 -10.86 9.48 11.12
N ALA A 87 -9.80 9.28 10.33
CA ALA A 87 -8.53 9.98 10.52
C ALA A 87 -8.68 11.51 10.43
N LEU A 88 -9.54 12.00 9.52
CA LEU A 88 -9.86 13.42 9.41
C LEU A 88 -10.59 13.93 10.66
N ALA A 89 -11.62 13.21 11.12
CA ALA A 89 -12.37 13.57 12.31
C ALA A 89 -11.49 13.56 13.58
N GLU A 90 -10.66 12.54 13.75
CA GLU A 90 -9.72 12.41 14.86
C GLU A 90 -8.65 13.50 14.81
N GLY A 91 -8.15 13.85 13.62
CA GLY A 91 -7.24 14.97 13.44
C GLY A 91 -7.83 16.30 13.88
N ALA A 92 -9.07 16.59 13.48
CA ALA A 92 -9.78 17.79 13.93
C ALA A 92 -10.04 17.77 15.45
N LEU A 93 -10.41 16.62 16.02
CA LEU A 93 -10.69 16.48 17.44
C LEU A 93 -9.44 16.74 18.30
N ARG A 94 -8.25 16.27 17.89
CA ARG A 94 -7.00 16.55 18.60
C ARG A 94 -6.70 18.05 18.70
N VAL A 95 -7.03 18.81 17.66
CA VAL A 95 -6.89 20.28 17.69
C VAL A 95 -7.90 20.91 18.65
N LEU A 96 -9.16 20.48 18.59
CA LEU A 96 -10.21 20.99 19.48
C LEU A 96 -9.94 20.68 20.96
N ASN A 97 -9.30 19.56 21.26
CA ASN A 97 -8.90 19.16 22.61
C ASN A 97 -7.58 19.81 23.08
N GLY A 98 -6.85 20.50 22.20
CA GLY A 98 -5.54 21.09 22.53
C GLY A 98 -4.38 20.09 22.58
N GLU A 99 -4.57 18.86 22.10
CA GLU A 99 -3.54 17.82 21.98
C GLU A 99 -2.58 18.09 20.80
N GLU A 100 -3.08 18.78 19.76
CA GLU A 100 -2.32 19.16 18.57
C GLU A 100 -2.53 20.64 18.23
N LYS A 101 -1.48 21.33 17.77
CA LYS A 101 -1.60 22.72 17.31
C LYS A 101 -2.00 22.75 15.83
N ALA A 102 -3.07 23.48 15.51
CA ALA A 102 -3.43 23.76 14.13
C ALA A 102 -2.28 24.49 13.41
N ARG A 103 -1.99 24.06 12.17
CA ARG A 103 -1.00 24.70 11.31
C ARG A 103 -1.67 25.72 10.41
N GLU A 104 -1.09 26.91 10.31
CA GLU A 104 -1.51 27.95 9.37
C GLU A 104 -0.72 27.83 8.07
N TYR A 105 -1.44 27.60 6.97
CA TYR A 105 -0.87 27.52 5.64
C TYR A 105 -1.25 28.80 4.88
N VAL A 106 -0.44 29.85 5.04
CA VAL A 106 -0.56 31.06 4.22
C VAL A 106 -0.11 30.75 2.79
N LYS A 107 -0.92 31.16 1.81
CA LYS A 107 -0.48 31.15 0.40
C LYS A 107 0.68 32.11 0.27
N VAL A 108 1.85 31.58 -0.07
CA VAL A 108 3.01 32.35 -0.55
C VAL A 108 2.78 32.74 -2.00
#